data_AF-A0A2G9G047-F1
#
_entry.id   AF-A0A2G9G047-F1
#
_cell.length_a   1.000
_cell.length_b   1.000
_cell.length_c   1.000
_cell.angle_alpha   90.00
_cell.angle_beta   90.00
_cell.angle_gamma   90.00
#
_symmetry.space_group_name_H-M   'P 1'
#
loop_
_entity.id
_entity.type
_entity.pdbx_description
1 polymer ?
#
loop_
_entity_poly.entity_id
_entity_poly.type
_entity_poly.pdbx_seq_one_letter_code
_entity_poly.pdbx_strand_id
1 'polypeptide(L)'
;MRLYGGAQYHRAMAEFRFVVGGIKCPPITREEIVNACGVEDIHDGTNYSRTACVIAVAKARDTFEPFLHQLGGRLLHILKRLLPISVFLLQKDGEYLSGHEVFLKRVASAFNNFAESTERSCREKCLEDLESTTRYVSWSLHNKNRAGLRQFLDSFGGSEQPTGNNNSTGSVSTTETRLADLLDSTLWNRRLGASSERIVYALVQQIFHGIREYFLASVELKFNCFLLMPVVDKLPALLREDLNSAFEDVDNVFDITALRHSLGQRKRETEIELKRIQRLKEKFRQIYQQLNVNQFEHLSL
;
A
#
# COMPACT_ATOMS: atom_id res chain seq x y z
N MET A 1 18.26 -12.81 5.02
CA MET A 1 18.58 -11.47 4.47
C MET A 1 17.58 -10.45 5.01
N ARG A 2 18.03 -9.34 5.60
CA ARG A 2 17.13 -8.25 6.03
C ARG A 2 16.69 -7.48 4.79
N LEU A 3 15.50 -7.79 4.29
CA LEU A 3 14.90 -7.10 3.15
C LEU A 3 14.31 -5.77 3.64
N TYR A 4 14.83 -4.65 3.13
CA TYR A 4 14.39 -3.30 3.45
C TYR A 4 13.76 -2.63 2.23
N GLY A 5 12.89 -1.63 2.46
CA GLY A 5 12.31 -0.81 1.39
C GLY A 5 11.53 -1.62 0.36
N GLY A 6 11.95 -1.53 -0.91
CA GLY A 6 11.23 -2.09 -2.07
C GLY A 6 10.89 -3.57 -1.96
N ALA A 7 11.73 -4.38 -1.32
CA ALA A 7 11.42 -5.79 -1.12
C ALA A 7 10.29 -6.03 -0.10
N GLN A 8 10.16 -5.17 0.92
CA GLN A 8 9.04 -5.24 1.85
C GLN A 8 7.74 -4.77 1.19
N TYR A 9 7.84 -3.78 0.31
CA TYR A 9 6.74 -3.31 -0.55
C TYR A 9 6.21 -4.46 -1.43
N HIS A 10 7.09 -5.13 -2.20
CA HIS A 10 6.67 -6.25 -3.05
C HIS A 10 6.10 -7.42 -2.25
N ARG A 11 6.65 -7.71 -1.06
CA ARG A 11 6.08 -8.73 -0.17
C ARG A 11 4.67 -8.37 0.31
N ALA A 12 4.45 -7.12 0.73
CA ALA A 12 3.13 -6.67 1.15
C ALA A 12 2.11 -6.71 0.00
N MET A 13 2.55 -6.36 -1.23
CA MET A 13 1.71 -6.44 -2.42
C MET A 13 1.38 -7.89 -2.81
N ALA A 14 2.35 -8.80 -2.73
CA ALA A 14 2.13 -10.23 -2.99
C ALA A 14 1.18 -10.86 -1.98
N GLU A 15 1.29 -10.49 -0.70
CA GLU A 15 0.37 -10.94 0.34
C GLU A 15 -1.05 -10.42 0.12
N PHE A 16 -1.20 -9.13 -0.24
CA PHE A 16 -2.48 -8.56 -0.63
C PHE A 16 -3.10 -9.31 -1.80
N ARG A 17 -2.32 -9.59 -2.85
CA ARG A 17 -2.77 -10.36 -4.02
C ARG A 17 -3.23 -11.76 -3.64
N PHE A 18 -2.49 -12.44 -2.77
CA PHE A 18 -2.85 -13.77 -2.28
C PHE A 18 -4.14 -13.76 -1.46
N VAL A 19 -4.27 -12.83 -0.51
CA VAL A 19 -5.45 -12.72 0.36
C VAL A 19 -6.68 -12.35 -0.47
N VAL A 20 -6.63 -11.21 -1.19
CA VAL A 20 -7.78 -10.70 -1.94
C VAL A 20 -8.13 -11.62 -3.11
N GLY A 21 -7.14 -12.24 -3.77
CA GLY A 21 -7.38 -13.23 -4.83
C GLY A 21 -8.07 -14.50 -4.35
N GLY A 22 -7.95 -14.84 -3.06
CA GLY A 22 -8.64 -15.98 -2.44
C GLY A 22 -10.07 -15.68 -1.98
N ILE A 23 -10.48 -14.40 -1.92
CA ILE A 23 -11.80 -14.02 -1.39
C ILE A 23 -12.91 -14.44 -2.35
N LYS A 24 -13.87 -15.20 -1.82
CA LYS A 24 -15.12 -15.55 -2.51
C LYS A 24 -16.18 -14.47 -2.27
N CYS A 25 -17.17 -14.39 -3.16
CA CYS A 25 -18.29 -13.48 -2.96
C CYS A 25 -19.02 -13.84 -1.65
N PRO A 26 -19.32 -12.85 -0.78
CA PRO A 26 -20.10 -13.07 0.44
C PRO A 26 -21.46 -13.72 0.13
N PRO A 27 -22.07 -14.42 1.10
CA PRO A 27 -23.40 -15.00 0.90
C PRO A 27 -24.41 -13.89 0.59
N ILE A 28 -25.27 -14.17 -0.39
CA ILE A 28 -26.32 -13.28 -0.87
C ILE A 28 -27.64 -13.79 -0.30
N THR A 29 -28.39 -12.92 0.38
CA THR A 29 -29.69 -13.31 0.92
C THR A 29 -30.79 -13.11 -0.12
N ARG A 30 -31.90 -13.84 0.06
CA ARG A 30 -33.09 -13.66 -0.78
C ARG A 30 -33.64 -12.24 -0.70
N GLU A 31 -33.57 -11.62 0.48
CA GLU A 31 -34.00 -10.23 0.71
C GLU A 31 -33.16 -9.25 -0.11
N GLU A 32 -31.84 -9.44 -0.21
CA GLU A 32 -30.97 -8.62 -1.05
C GLU A 32 -31.33 -8.72 -2.53
N ILE A 33 -31.68 -9.93 -3.00
CA ILE A 33 -32.12 -10.16 -4.38
C ILE A 33 -33.45 -9.44 -4.65
N VAL A 34 -34.43 -9.61 -3.77
CA VAL A 34 -35.75 -8.97 -3.92
C VAL A 34 -35.62 -7.45 -3.87
N ASN A 35 -34.85 -6.91 -2.91
CA ASN A 35 -34.62 -5.47 -2.78
C ASN A 35 -33.94 -4.88 -4.02
N ALA A 36 -32.99 -5.59 -4.63
CA ALA A 36 -32.31 -5.15 -5.85
C ALA A 36 -33.10 -5.45 -7.15
N CYS A 37 -34.13 -6.29 -7.11
CA CYS A 37 -35.01 -6.55 -8.25
C CYS A 37 -36.18 -5.56 -8.32
N GLY A 38 -36.58 -4.97 -7.19
CA GLY A 38 -37.67 -4.00 -7.13
C GLY A 38 -39.06 -4.65 -7.14
N VAL A 39 -40.09 -3.81 -7.25
CA VAL A 39 -41.52 -4.17 -7.12
C VAL A 39 -42.19 -4.32 -8.50
N GLU A 40 -41.48 -4.83 -9.50
CA GLU A 40 -42.08 -5.05 -10.83
C GLU A 40 -42.62 -6.48 -10.94
N ASP A 41 -43.91 -6.65 -11.23
CA ASP A 41 -44.57 -7.96 -11.38
C ASP A 41 -44.07 -8.77 -12.60
N ILE A 42 -43.24 -8.15 -13.47
CA ILE A 42 -42.69 -8.76 -14.68
C ILE A 42 -41.17 -8.78 -14.57
N HIS A 43 -40.62 -9.98 -14.40
CA HIS A 43 -39.18 -10.17 -14.31
C HIS A 43 -38.66 -10.83 -15.58
N ASP A 44 -38.00 -10.02 -16.41
CA ASP A 44 -37.31 -10.47 -17.62
C ASP A 44 -35.81 -10.70 -17.34
N GLY A 45 -35.13 -11.37 -18.26
CA GLY A 45 -33.69 -11.61 -18.17
C GLY A 45 -32.82 -10.39 -17.95
N THR A 46 -33.23 -9.27 -18.52
CA THR A 46 -32.58 -7.97 -18.34
C THR A 46 -32.65 -7.50 -16.88
N ASN A 47 -33.74 -7.79 -16.17
CA ASN A 47 -33.91 -7.45 -14.76
C ASN A 47 -32.96 -8.27 -13.87
N TYR A 48 -32.81 -9.57 -14.12
CA TYR A 48 -31.85 -10.41 -13.38
C TYR A 48 -30.40 -9.95 -13.56
N SER A 49 -30.02 -9.53 -14.77
CA SER A 49 -28.69 -9.00 -15.03
C SER A 49 -28.40 -7.73 -14.23
N ARG A 50 -29.36 -6.79 -14.20
CA ARG A 50 -29.25 -5.54 -13.46
C ARG A 50 -29.17 -5.80 -11.96
N THR A 51 -30.06 -6.65 -11.44
CA THR A 51 -30.08 -7.07 -10.03
C THR A 51 -28.74 -7.70 -9.63
N ALA A 52 -28.20 -8.61 -10.44
CA ALA A 52 -26.91 -9.23 -10.18
C ALA A 52 -25.76 -8.21 -10.18
N CYS A 53 -25.74 -7.27 -11.13
CA CYS A 53 -24.75 -6.20 -11.14
C CYS A 53 -24.79 -5.35 -9.88
N VAL A 54 -25.98 -4.89 -9.46
CA VAL A 54 -26.14 -4.04 -8.27
C VAL A 54 -25.62 -4.75 -7.01
N ILE A 55 -26.00 -6.02 -6.82
CA ILE A 55 -25.57 -6.81 -5.66
C ILE A 55 -24.06 -7.07 -5.72
N ALA A 56 -23.54 -7.52 -6.86
CA ALA A 56 -22.11 -7.81 -7.02
C ALA A 56 -21.25 -6.59 -6.74
N VAL A 57 -21.67 -5.43 -7.23
CA VAL A 57 -21.03 -4.13 -7.02
C VAL A 57 -21.02 -3.77 -5.54
N ALA A 58 -22.18 -3.80 -4.87
CA ALA A 58 -22.28 -3.46 -3.46
C ALA A 58 -21.38 -4.37 -2.62
N LYS A 59 -21.49 -5.69 -2.82
CA LYS A 59 -20.65 -6.68 -2.13
C LYS A 59 -19.16 -6.48 -2.42
N ALA A 60 -18.78 -6.17 -3.66
CA ALA A 60 -17.38 -5.93 -4.01
C ALA A 60 -16.81 -4.70 -3.32
N ARG A 61 -17.56 -3.59 -3.26
CA ARG A 61 -17.14 -2.37 -2.56
C ARG A 61 -16.94 -2.65 -1.07
N ASP A 62 -17.96 -3.19 -0.41
CA ASP A 62 -17.93 -3.50 1.02
C ASP A 62 -16.79 -4.48 1.37
N THR A 63 -16.49 -5.41 0.47
CA THR A 63 -15.44 -6.41 0.68
C THR A 63 -14.04 -5.83 0.44
N PHE A 64 -13.82 -5.08 -0.64
CA PHE A 64 -12.47 -4.72 -1.09
C PHE A 64 -11.94 -3.40 -0.51
N GLU A 65 -12.82 -2.45 -0.22
CA GLU A 65 -12.47 -1.17 0.40
C GLU A 65 -11.62 -1.31 1.69
N PRO A 66 -11.97 -2.15 2.68
CA PRO A 66 -11.15 -2.29 3.89
C PRO A 66 -9.75 -2.85 3.60
N PHE A 67 -9.60 -3.75 2.63
CA PHE A 67 -8.28 -4.28 2.26
C PHE A 67 -7.40 -3.23 1.60
N LEU A 68 -8.00 -2.30 0.86
CA LEU A 68 -7.27 -1.17 0.28
C LEU A 68 -6.73 -0.24 1.37
N HIS A 69 -7.54 0.07 2.39
CA HIS A 69 -7.08 0.83 3.55
C HIS A 69 -5.97 0.12 4.31
N GLN A 70 -6.10 -1.20 4.51
CA GLN A 70 -5.09 -2.00 5.18
C GLN A 70 -3.76 -2.03 4.40
N LEU A 71 -3.82 -2.21 3.07
CA LEU A 71 -2.65 -2.18 2.21
C LEU A 71 -1.98 -0.80 2.26
N GLY A 72 -2.75 0.28 2.09
CA GLY A 72 -2.26 1.64 2.14
C GLY A 72 -1.54 1.96 3.45
N GLY A 73 -2.17 1.66 4.60
CA GLY A 73 -1.56 1.85 5.91
C GLY A 73 -0.27 1.04 6.12
N ARG A 74 -0.23 -0.20 5.62
CA ARG A 74 0.96 -1.04 5.70
C ARG A 74 2.11 -0.52 4.83
N LEU A 75 1.82 -0.08 3.61
CA LEU A 75 2.81 0.49 2.70
C LEU A 75 3.32 1.84 3.22
N LEU A 76 2.45 2.67 3.80
CA LEU A 76 2.83 3.91 4.48
C LEU A 76 3.79 3.63 5.64
N HIS A 77 3.51 2.63 6.46
CA HIS A 77 4.41 2.24 7.55
C HIS A 77 5.77 1.78 7.03
N ILE A 78 5.81 0.98 5.96
CA ILE A 78 7.06 0.56 5.30
C ILE A 78 7.85 1.79 4.82
N LEU A 79 7.17 2.75 4.20
CA LEU A 79 7.79 3.97 3.68
C LEU A 79 8.33 4.85 4.80
N LYS A 80 7.55 5.12 5.86
CA LYS A 80 7.97 5.89 7.04
C LYS A 80 9.19 5.27 7.74
N ARG A 81 9.29 3.94 7.74
CA ARG A 81 10.43 3.23 8.33
C ARG A 81 11.70 3.30 7.48
N LEU A 82 11.60 3.66 6.20
CA LEU A 82 12.76 3.81 5.32
C LEU A 82 13.70 4.91 5.84
N LEU A 83 13.14 6.04 6.28
CA LEU A 83 13.91 7.19 6.75
C LEU A 83 14.88 6.87 7.92
N PRO A 84 14.43 6.31 9.07
CA PRO A 84 15.35 6.00 10.16
C PRO A 84 16.39 4.93 9.77
N ILE A 85 16.06 4.02 8.85
CA ILE A 85 17.02 3.05 8.31
C ILE A 85 18.09 3.76 7.48
N SER A 86 17.68 4.69 6.60
CA SER A 86 18.62 5.48 5.80
C SER A 86 19.55 6.31 6.68
N VAL A 87 19.05 6.94 7.73
CA VAL A 87 19.87 7.70 8.70
C VAL A 87 20.86 6.79 9.42
N PHE A 88 20.43 5.59 9.84
CA PHE A 88 21.32 4.62 10.48
C PHE A 88 22.42 4.11 9.54
N LEU A 89 22.10 3.87 8.26
CA LEU A 89 23.08 3.47 7.25
C LEU A 89 24.09 4.59 6.99
N LEU A 90 23.64 5.85 6.88
CA LEU A 90 24.52 7.02 6.75
C LEU A 90 25.54 7.12 7.90
N GLN A 91 25.06 6.94 9.14
CA GLN A 91 25.92 6.95 10.32
C GLN A 91 26.95 5.81 10.31
N LYS A 92 26.56 4.63 9.82
CA LYS A 92 27.45 3.47 9.69
C LYS A 92 28.55 3.72 8.66
N ASP A 93 28.23 4.42 7.58
CA ASP A 93 29.18 4.74 6.50
C ASP A 93 30.13 5.90 6.86
N GLY A 94 30.04 6.42 8.09
CA GLY A 94 30.93 7.46 8.63
C GLY A 94 30.47 8.89 8.33
N GLU A 95 29.31 9.06 7.68
CA GLU A 95 28.69 10.36 7.46
C GLU A 95 27.86 10.76 8.69
N TYR A 96 28.55 11.33 9.69
CA TYR A 96 27.90 11.85 10.88
C TYR A 96 27.26 13.22 10.60
N LEU A 97 25.93 13.26 10.56
CA LEU A 97 25.15 14.51 10.58
C LEU A 97 25.10 15.13 12.00
N SER A 98 26.15 14.97 12.80
CA SER A 98 26.19 15.43 14.20
C SER A 98 26.12 16.95 14.26
N GLY A 99 25.11 17.49 14.97
CA GLY A 99 24.84 18.93 15.09
C GLY A 99 23.58 19.42 14.35
N HIS A 100 22.96 18.56 13.53
CA HIS A 100 21.84 18.90 12.66
C HIS A 100 20.49 18.33 13.14
N GLU A 101 20.20 18.32 14.45
CA GLU A 101 18.92 17.78 14.97
C GLU A 101 17.70 18.50 14.39
N VAL A 102 17.76 19.83 14.26
CA VAL A 102 16.68 20.65 13.69
C VAL A 102 16.45 20.29 12.22
N PHE A 103 17.54 20.12 11.47
CA PHE A 103 17.50 19.68 10.08
C PHE A 103 16.94 18.26 9.94
N LEU A 104 17.42 17.30 10.74
CA LEU A 104 16.90 15.92 10.72
C LEU A 104 15.42 15.85 11.09
N LYS A 105 14.98 16.64 12.08
CA LYS A 105 13.56 16.77 12.44
C LYS A 105 12.75 17.35 11.29
N ARG A 106 13.27 18.36 10.58
CA ARG A 106 12.59 18.95 9.43
C ARG A 106 12.49 17.98 8.26
N VAL A 107 13.59 17.33 7.88
CA VAL A 107 13.62 16.27 6.85
C VAL A 107 12.63 15.16 7.20
N ALA A 108 12.59 14.74 8.47
CA ALA A 108 11.64 13.72 8.92
C ALA A 108 10.19 14.18 8.80
N SER A 109 9.89 15.42 9.17
CA SER A 109 8.56 16.00 9.00
C SER A 109 8.16 16.08 7.51
N ALA A 110 9.04 16.60 6.66
CA ALA A 110 8.79 16.74 5.23
C ALA A 110 8.57 15.39 4.56
N PHE A 111 9.42 14.40 4.88
CA PHE A 111 9.28 13.04 4.37
C PHE A 111 7.98 12.36 4.85
N ASN A 112 7.62 12.49 6.13
CA ASN A 112 6.39 11.92 6.65
C ASN A 112 5.15 12.54 6.00
N ASN A 113 5.13 13.87 5.82
CA ASN A 113 4.05 14.59 5.14
C ASN A 113 3.94 14.15 3.68
N PHE A 114 5.06 13.98 2.99
CA PHE A 114 5.11 13.45 1.62
C PHE A 114 4.57 12.01 1.55
N ALA A 115 5.00 11.15 2.48
CA ALA A 115 4.56 9.76 2.53
C ALA A 115 3.05 9.65 2.74
N GLU A 116 2.50 10.43 3.67
CA GLU A 116 1.05 10.47 3.95
C GLU A 116 0.24 11.05 2.79
N SER A 117 0.70 12.14 2.17
CA SER A 117 -0.02 12.75 1.05
C SER A 117 -0.03 11.85 -0.19
N THR A 118 1.11 11.21 -0.48
CA THR A 118 1.26 10.30 -1.61
C THR A 118 0.41 9.04 -1.42
N GLU A 119 0.42 8.44 -0.22
CA GLU A 119 -0.43 7.29 0.08
C GLU A 119 -1.91 7.64 0.00
N ARG A 120 -2.32 8.77 0.58
CA ARG A 120 -3.72 9.24 0.53
C ARG A 120 -4.18 9.41 -0.92
N SER A 121 -3.40 10.12 -1.74
CA SER A 121 -3.74 10.34 -3.15
C SER A 121 -3.77 9.04 -3.96
N CYS A 122 -2.86 8.10 -3.69
CA CYS A 122 -2.86 6.80 -4.35
C CYS A 122 -4.11 5.98 -3.97
N ARG A 123 -4.48 5.98 -2.68
CA ARG A 123 -5.65 5.27 -2.18
C ARG A 123 -6.95 5.85 -2.74
N GLU A 124 -7.10 7.17 -2.73
CA GLU A 124 -8.26 7.87 -3.31
C GLU A 124 -8.45 7.48 -4.77
N LYS A 125 -7.40 7.51 -5.58
CA LYS A 125 -7.45 7.04 -6.97
C LYS A 125 -7.89 5.58 -7.09
N CYS A 126 -7.45 4.69 -6.21
CA CYS A 126 -7.87 3.29 -6.23
C CYS A 126 -9.36 3.14 -5.87
N LEU A 127 -9.86 3.94 -4.93
CA LEU A 127 -11.28 3.98 -4.57
C LEU A 127 -12.14 4.54 -5.70
N GLU A 128 -11.69 5.60 -6.36
CA GLU A 128 -12.36 6.16 -7.54
C GLU A 128 -12.45 5.16 -8.69
N ASP A 129 -11.42 4.33 -8.91
CA ASP A 129 -11.45 3.25 -9.89
C ASP A 129 -12.44 2.15 -9.51
N LEU A 130 -12.46 1.76 -8.24
CA LEU A 130 -13.41 0.79 -7.73
C LEU A 130 -14.84 1.33 -7.89
N GLU A 131 -15.07 2.60 -7.56
CA GLU A 131 -16.37 3.24 -7.71
C GLU A 131 -16.79 3.40 -9.17
N SER A 132 -15.89 3.85 -10.05
CA SER A 132 -16.20 4.05 -11.48
C SER A 132 -16.45 2.73 -12.21
N THR A 133 -15.66 1.69 -11.94
CA THR A 133 -15.84 0.34 -12.48
C THR A 133 -17.16 -0.28 -12.01
N THR A 134 -17.57 0.05 -10.78
CA THR A 134 -18.82 -0.44 -10.22
C THR A 134 -20.04 0.40 -10.61
N ARG A 135 -19.87 1.64 -11.08
CA ARG A 135 -20.94 2.54 -11.54
C ARG A 135 -21.48 2.18 -12.94
N TYR A 136 -20.63 1.69 -13.84
CA TYR A 136 -21.00 1.32 -15.21
C TYR A 136 -20.54 -0.10 -15.55
N VAL A 137 -21.25 -1.11 -15.07
CA VAL A 137 -20.96 -2.51 -15.42
C VAL A 137 -21.41 -2.77 -16.86
N SER A 138 -20.52 -2.53 -17.82
CA SER A 138 -20.70 -3.01 -19.20
C SER A 138 -20.36 -4.50 -19.25
N TRP A 139 -21.28 -5.32 -19.75
CA TRP A 139 -21.11 -6.76 -20.00
C TRP A 139 -19.88 -7.08 -20.86
N SER A 140 -19.34 -6.10 -21.58
CA SER A 140 -18.12 -6.20 -22.39
C SER A 140 -16.84 -6.46 -21.59
N LEU A 141 -16.81 -6.16 -20.28
CA LEU A 141 -15.63 -6.37 -19.43
C LEU A 141 -15.36 -7.87 -19.11
N HIS A 142 -16.36 -8.75 -19.35
CA HIS A 142 -16.37 -10.13 -18.84
C HIS A 142 -16.12 -11.22 -19.91
N ASN A 143 -15.62 -10.87 -21.10
CA ASN A 143 -15.50 -11.79 -22.24
C ASN A 143 -14.60 -13.02 -21.98
N LYS A 144 -13.72 -12.98 -20.96
CA LYS A 144 -12.76 -14.07 -20.67
C LYS A 144 -13.35 -15.27 -19.93
N ASN A 145 -14.55 -15.17 -19.34
CA ASN A 145 -15.06 -16.23 -18.46
C ASN A 145 -16.49 -16.70 -18.79
N ARG A 146 -16.97 -16.42 -20.02
CA ARG A 146 -18.25 -16.93 -20.55
C ARG A 146 -18.31 -18.46 -20.57
N ALA A 147 -17.16 -19.14 -20.74
CA ALA A 147 -17.04 -20.59 -20.70
C ALA A 147 -17.33 -21.19 -19.31
N GLY A 148 -16.94 -20.52 -18.23
CA GLY A 148 -17.22 -20.97 -16.86
C GLY A 148 -18.69 -20.82 -16.48
N LEU A 149 -19.32 -19.71 -16.88
CA LEU A 149 -20.77 -19.52 -16.72
C LEU A 149 -21.56 -20.57 -17.53
N ARG A 150 -21.09 -20.89 -18.74
CA ARG A 150 -21.65 -21.92 -19.61
C ARG A 150 -21.59 -23.32 -18.98
N GLN A 151 -20.43 -23.74 -18.49
CA GLN A 151 -20.29 -25.04 -17.82
C GLN A 151 -21.13 -25.13 -16.54
N PHE A 152 -21.27 -24.02 -15.81
CA PHE A 152 -22.10 -23.95 -14.61
C PHE A 152 -23.58 -24.10 -14.97
N LEU A 153 -24.09 -23.35 -15.96
CA LEU A 153 -25.48 -23.45 -16.44
C LEU A 153 -25.80 -24.82 -17.05
N ASP A 154 -24.88 -25.40 -17.83
CA ASP A 154 -25.01 -26.74 -18.40
C ASP A 154 -25.10 -27.82 -17.30
N SER A 155 -24.43 -27.64 -16.16
CA SER A 155 -24.55 -28.53 -15.00
C SER A 155 -25.93 -28.48 -14.34
N PHE A 156 -26.73 -27.43 -14.58
CA PHE A 156 -28.13 -27.35 -14.09
C PHE A 156 -29.15 -27.87 -15.10
N GLY A 157 -28.83 -27.84 -16.40
CA GLY A 157 -29.69 -28.41 -17.46
C GLY A 157 -29.73 -29.94 -17.50
N GLY A 158 -28.85 -30.62 -16.75
CA GLY A 158 -28.73 -32.08 -16.75
C GLY A 158 -29.79 -32.86 -15.94
N SER A 159 -30.77 -32.20 -15.32
CA SER A 159 -31.79 -32.86 -14.48
C SER A 159 -33.17 -33.03 -15.12
N GLU A 160 -33.33 -32.75 -16.41
CA GLU A 160 -34.53 -33.14 -17.15
C GLU A 160 -34.17 -34.17 -18.21
N GLN A 161 -34.64 -35.39 -18.00
CA GLN A 161 -34.48 -36.54 -18.88
C GLN A 161 -35.68 -36.57 -19.84
N PRO A 162 -35.54 -36.30 -21.15
CA PRO A 162 -36.52 -36.73 -22.13
C PRO A 162 -36.03 -38.06 -22.73
N THR A 163 -36.78 -39.11 -22.48
CA THR A 163 -36.73 -40.35 -23.25
C THR A 163 -36.97 -40.05 -24.74
N GLY A 164 -36.02 -40.34 -25.63
CA GLY A 164 -36.23 -40.25 -27.08
C GLY A 164 -34.96 -40.36 -27.94
N ASN A 165 -34.92 -41.41 -28.76
CA ASN A 165 -33.84 -41.90 -29.63
C ASN A 165 -33.25 -40.95 -30.70
N ASN A 166 -31.98 -41.23 -31.04
CA ASN A 166 -31.27 -41.18 -32.35
C ASN A 166 -31.17 -39.87 -33.15
N ASN A 167 -29.96 -39.31 -33.34
CA ASN A 167 -28.99 -39.67 -34.39
C ASN A 167 -27.80 -38.69 -34.44
N SER A 168 -26.73 -39.13 -35.10
CA SER A 168 -25.35 -38.68 -35.06
C SER A 168 -24.99 -37.37 -35.80
N THR A 169 -23.81 -36.85 -35.40
CA THR A 169 -22.77 -36.14 -36.19
C THR A 169 -23.04 -34.72 -36.69
N GLY A 170 -22.28 -33.76 -36.15
CA GLY A 170 -21.76 -32.61 -36.90
C GLY A 170 -22.05 -31.22 -36.33
N SER A 171 -20.98 -30.43 -36.20
CA SER A 171 -20.91 -28.96 -36.13
C SER A 171 -20.97 -28.28 -34.75
N VAL A 172 -19.76 -27.89 -34.31
CA VAL A 172 -19.40 -27.02 -33.18
C VAL A 172 -20.09 -25.64 -33.21
N SER A 173 -20.78 -25.29 -34.30
CA SER A 173 -21.52 -24.03 -34.48
C SER A 173 -22.96 -24.03 -33.93
N THR A 174 -23.53 -25.19 -33.58
CA THR A 174 -24.92 -25.29 -33.08
C THR A 174 -25.06 -25.05 -31.57
N THR A 175 -23.94 -25.12 -30.84
CA THR A 175 -23.96 -25.03 -29.38
C THR A 175 -23.87 -23.61 -28.82
N GLU A 176 -23.39 -22.63 -29.58
CA GLU A 176 -23.46 -21.21 -29.18
C GLU A 176 -24.87 -20.63 -29.35
N THR A 177 -25.55 -20.99 -30.43
CA THR A 177 -26.96 -20.68 -30.66
C THR A 177 -27.82 -21.30 -29.56
N ARG A 178 -27.59 -22.56 -29.18
CA ARG A 178 -28.35 -23.20 -28.08
C ARG A 178 -28.21 -22.52 -26.72
N LEU A 179 -27.11 -21.84 -26.42
CA LEU A 179 -26.95 -21.12 -25.14
C LEU A 179 -27.47 -19.70 -25.19
N ALA A 180 -27.37 -19.04 -26.34
CA ALA A 180 -28.12 -17.83 -26.59
C ALA A 180 -29.63 -18.13 -26.51
N ASP A 181 -30.07 -19.25 -27.08
CA ASP A 181 -31.46 -19.72 -27.06
C ASP A 181 -31.88 -20.25 -25.68
N LEU A 182 -31.00 -20.84 -24.87
CA LEU A 182 -31.30 -21.27 -23.49
C LEU A 182 -31.30 -20.09 -22.52
N LEU A 183 -30.38 -19.14 -22.69
CA LEU A 183 -30.45 -17.86 -21.99
C LEU A 183 -31.73 -17.16 -22.43
N ASP A 184 -31.96 -16.90 -23.71
CA ASP A 184 -33.21 -16.30 -24.20
C ASP A 184 -34.44 -17.05 -23.69
N SER A 185 -34.57 -18.37 -23.86
CA SER A 185 -35.74 -19.12 -23.37
C SER A 185 -35.92 -19.12 -21.84
N THR A 186 -34.85 -18.88 -21.07
CA THR A 186 -34.92 -18.74 -19.60
C THR A 186 -35.10 -17.28 -19.17
N LEU A 187 -34.57 -16.33 -19.94
CA LEU A 187 -34.69 -14.88 -19.78
C LEU A 187 -36.13 -14.45 -20.11
N TRP A 188 -36.78 -15.08 -21.10
CA TRP A 188 -38.17 -14.83 -21.54
C TRP A 188 -39.24 -15.58 -20.72
N ASN A 189 -38.87 -16.43 -19.75
CA ASN A 189 -39.83 -17.21 -18.96
C ASN A 189 -40.32 -16.40 -17.72
N ARG A 190 -41.53 -15.83 -17.83
CA ARG A 190 -42.17 -14.88 -16.89
C ARG A 190 -42.61 -15.45 -15.53
N ARG A 191 -41.93 -16.46 -14.96
CA ARG A 191 -42.28 -16.99 -13.63
C ARG A 191 -41.05 -17.03 -12.71
N LEU A 192 -41.11 -16.29 -11.60
CA LEU A 192 -40.17 -16.42 -10.48
C LEU A 192 -40.37 -17.79 -9.81
N GLY A 193 -39.65 -18.79 -10.32
CA GLY A 193 -39.37 -20.03 -9.61
C GLY A 193 -38.02 -19.98 -8.91
N ALA A 194 -37.72 -20.99 -8.08
CA ALA A 194 -36.41 -21.20 -7.44
C ALA A 194 -35.22 -21.27 -8.43
N SER A 195 -35.49 -21.38 -9.74
CA SER A 195 -34.52 -21.27 -10.83
C SER A 195 -33.99 -19.84 -11.04
N SER A 196 -34.83 -18.80 -10.85
CA SER A 196 -34.46 -17.39 -11.07
C SER A 196 -33.44 -16.88 -10.05
N GLU A 197 -33.63 -17.21 -8.76
CA GLU A 197 -32.70 -16.87 -7.67
C GLU A 197 -31.32 -17.49 -7.89
N ARG A 198 -31.27 -18.73 -8.41
CA ARG A 198 -30.02 -19.44 -8.72
C ARG A 198 -29.26 -18.78 -9.88
N ILE A 199 -29.97 -18.29 -10.90
CA ILE A 199 -29.37 -17.57 -12.02
C ILE A 199 -28.76 -16.25 -11.53
N VAL A 200 -29.49 -15.47 -10.74
CA VAL A 200 -28.96 -14.23 -10.15
C VAL A 200 -27.73 -14.53 -9.30
N TYR A 201 -27.77 -15.57 -8.45
CA TYR A 201 -26.61 -15.98 -7.64
C TYR A 201 -25.38 -16.31 -8.49
N ALA A 202 -25.56 -17.09 -9.57
CA ALA A 202 -24.49 -17.43 -10.50
C ALA A 202 -23.88 -16.18 -11.18
N LEU A 203 -24.74 -15.27 -11.61
CA LEU A 203 -24.34 -14.01 -12.22
C LEU A 203 -23.57 -13.12 -11.24
N VAL A 204 -24.02 -13.01 -9.99
CA VAL A 204 -23.31 -12.22 -8.97
C VAL A 204 -21.92 -12.78 -8.71
N GLN A 205 -21.79 -14.10 -8.54
CA GLN A 205 -20.49 -14.75 -8.33
C GLN A 205 -19.52 -14.46 -9.49
N GLN A 206 -20.02 -14.51 -10.71
CA GLN A 206 -19.24 -14.27 -11.92
C GLN A 206 -18.79 -12.81 -12.03
N ILE A 207 -19.69 -11.86 -11.78
CA ILE A 207 -19.38 -10.42 -11.83
C ILE A 207 -18.41 -10.07 -10.70
N PHE A 208 -18.62 -10.59 -9.49
CA PHE A 208 -17.73 -10.38 -8.35
C PHE A 208 -16.32 -10.88 -8.65
N HIS A 209 -16.19 -12.05 -9.27
CA HIS A 209 -14.88 -12.57 -9.70
C HIS A 209 -14.21 -11.64 -10.71
N GLY A 210 -14.94 -11.13 -11.70
CA GLY A 210 -14.40 -10.17 -12.67
C GLY A 210 -13.94 -8.86 -12.03
N ILE A 211 -14.74 -8.29 -11.13
CA ILE A 211 -14.38 -7.08 -10.38
C ILE A 211 -13.12 -7.32 -9.55
N ARG A 212 -12.99 -8.50 -8.91
CA ARG A 212 -11.82 -8.86 -8.09
C ARG A 212 -10.53 -8.89 -8.90
N GLU A 213 -10.52 -9.55 -10.05
CA GLU A 213 -9.32 -9.63 -10.91
C GLU A 213 -8.92 -8.25 -11.45
N TYR A 214 -9.90 -7.43 -11.85
CA TYR A 214 -9.65 -6.05 -12.25
C TYR A 214 -9.10 -5.21 -11.10
N PHE A 215 -9.72 -5.30 -9.91
CA PHE A 215 -9.32 -4.56 -8.72
C PHE A 215 -7.89 -4.90 -8.32
N LEU A 216 -7.52 -6.18 -8.29
CA LEU A 216 -6.15 -6.62 -8.01
C LEU A 216 -5.13 -6.00 -8.98
N ALA A 217 -5.41 -6.05 -10.28
CA ALA A 217 -4.52 -5.50 -11.29
C ALA A 217 -4.43 -3.96 -11.22
N SER A 218 -5.56 -3.29 -11.01
CA SER A 218 -5.61 -1.82 -10.89
C SER A 218 -4.86 -1.33 -9.65
N VAL A 219 -5.10 -1.95 -8.49
CA VAL A 219 -4.41 -1.59 -7.24
C VAL A 219 -2.90 -1.77 -7.37
N GLU A 220 -2.45 -2.91 -7.90
CA GLU A 220 -1.01 -3.19 -8.10
C GLU A 220 -0.36 -2.13 -9.00
N LEU A 221 -0.98 -1.84 -10.15
CA LEU A 221 -0.50 -0.82 -11.08
C LEU A 221 -0.48 0.57 -10.42
N LYS A 222 -1.54 0.95 -9.71
CA LYS A 222 -1.67 2.27 -9.10
C LYS A 222 -0.68 2.51 -7.99
N PHE A 223 -0.48 1.55 -7.09
CA PHE A 223 0.55 1.71 -6.06
C PHE A 223 1.96 1.79 -6.66
N ASN A 224 2.23 1.06 -7.75
CA ASN A 224 3.51 1.19 -8.46
C ASN A 224 3.67 2.59 -9.08
N CYS A 225 2.66 3.10 -9.78
CA CYS A 225 2.75 4.38 -10.49
C CYS A 225 2.56 5.62 -9.61
N PHE A 226 1.78 5.54 -8.53
CA PHE A 226 1.36 6.69 -7.72
C PHE A 226 1.89 6.66 -6.28
N LEU A 227 2.44 5.54 -5.80
CA LEU A 227 3.19 5.52 -4.54
C LEU A 227 4.69 5.36 -4.79
N LEU A 228 5.10 4.37 -5.59
CA LEU A 228 6.53 4.07 -5.78
C LEU A 228 7.25 5.09 -6.67
N MET A 229 6.71 5.42 -7.85
CA MET A 229 7.36 6.39 -8.76
C MET A 229 7.52 7.79 -8.12
N PRO A 230 6.52 8.37 -7.42
CA PRO A 230 6.72 9.66 -6.76
C PRO A 230 7.82 9.64 -5.68
N VAL A 231 8.00 8.53 -4.98
CA VAL A 231 9.08 8.37 -4.00
C VAL A 231 10.46 8.45 -4.68
N VAL A 232 10.58 7.97 -5.92
CA VAL A 232 11.84 8.01 -6.68
C VAL A 232 12.03 9.38 -7.34
N ASP A 233 11.01 9.89 -8.02
CA ASP A 233 11.16 11.04 -8.93
C ASP A 233 10.90 12.38 -8.25
N LYS A 234 9.92 12.45 -7.34
CA LYS A 234 9.42 13.73 -6.78
C LYS A 234 9.98 14.04 -5.41
N LEU A 235 10.19 13.01 -4.59
CA LEU A 235 10.68 13.18 -3.22
C LEU A 235 11.97 14.00 -3.15
N PRO A 236 13.01 13.77 -3.99
CA PRO A 236 14.27 14.54 -3.88
C PRO A 236 14.07 16.03 -4.18
N ALA A 237 13.25 16.35 -5.18
CA ALA A 237 12.95 17.73 -5.54
C ALA A 237 12.15 18.44 -4.44
N LEU A 238 11.11 17.80 -3.92
CA LEU A 238 10.26 18.34 -2.86
C LEU A 238 11.03 18.56 -1.56
N LEU A 239 11.89 17.61 -1.17
CA LEU A 239 12.75 17.79 0.00
C LEU A 239 13.71 18.96 -0.19
N ARG A 240 14.32 19.10 -1.38
CA ARG A 240 15.22 20.22 -1.66
C ARG A 240 14.51 21.57 -1.59
N GLU A 241 13.30 21.67 -2.15
CA GLU A 241 12.50 22.89 -2.13
C GLU A 241 12.02 23.25 -0.71
N ASP A 242 11.52 22.27 0.06
CA ASP A 242 11.12 22.47 1.46
C ASP A 242 12.31 22.88 2.35
N LEU A 243 13.48 22.29 2.10
CA LEU A 243 14.70 22.68 2.83
C LEU A 243 15.18 24.06 2.39
N ASN A 244 15.25 24.36 1.10
CA ASN A 244 15.70 25.67 0.64
C ASN A 244 14.81 26.80 1.16
N SER A 245 13.48 26.60 1.18
CA SER A 245 12.54 27.55 1.75
C SER A 245 12.64 27.67 3.27
N ALA A 246 12.81 26.56 3.99
CA ALA A 246 12.92 26.57 5.45
C ALA A 246 14.26 27.15 5.94
N PHE A 247 15.30 27.12 5.11
CA PHE A 247 16.65 27.57 5.44
C PHE A 247 17.12 28.73 4.56
N GLU A 248 16.22 29.54 3.99
CA GLU A 248 16.61 30.74 3.21
C GLU A 248 17.52 31.68 4.03
N ASP A 249 17.39 31.64 5.36
CA ASP A 249 18.21 32.39 6.30
C ASP A 249 18.99 31.41 7.20
N VAL A 250 19.94 30.68 6.60
CA VAL A 250 20.79 29.66 7.25
C VAL A 250 21.44 30.20 8.54
N ASP A 251 21.78 31.49 8.55
CA ASP A 251 22.40 32.20 9.68
C ASP A 251 21.45 32.40 10.88
N ASN A 252 20.12 32.36 10.67
CA ASN A 252 19.11 32.41 11.73
C ASN A 252 18.73 31.01 12.25
N VAL A 253 18.85 29.96 11.42
CA VAL A 253 18.44 28.60 11.80
C VAL A 253 19.57 27.82 12.48
N PHE A 254 20.80 28.03 12.03
CA PHE A 254 21.97 27.61 12.76
C PHE A 254 22.50 28.85 13.44
N ASP A 255 22.36 28.95 14.77
CA ASP A 255 22.98 30.03 15.54
C ASP A 255 24.50 29.82 15.59
N ILE A 256 25.12 29.93 14.41
CA ILE A 256 26.55 29.74 14.17
C ILE A 256 27.33 30.71 15.06
N THR A 257 26.77 31.88 15.32
CA THR A 257 27.27 32.88 16.27
C THR A 257 27.31 32.37 17.71
N ALA A 258 26.21 31.89 18.27
CA ALA A 258 26.20 31.35 19.63
C ALA A 258 27.02 30.06 19.74
N LEU A 259 26.98 29.20 18.72
CA LEU A 259 27.71 27.94 18.69
C LEU A 259 29.22 28.22 18.60
N ARG A 260 29.65 29.16 17.76
CA ARG A 260 31.05 29.63 17.68
C ARG A 260 31.50 30.33 18.96
N HIS A 261 30.63 31.11 19.60
CA HIS A 261 30.93 31.74 20.89
C HIS A 261 31.12 30.68 21.98
N SER A 262 30.20 29.71 22.08
CA SER A 262 30.25 28.60 23.03
C SER A 262 31.49 27.72 22.82
N LEU A 263 31.77 27.30 21.58
CA LEU A 263 32.99 26.54 21.25
C LEU A 263 34.26 27.36 21.56
N GLY A 264 34.24 28.66 21.24
CA GLY A 264 35.34 29.58 21.54
C GLY A 264 35.57 29.78 23.04
N GLN A 265 34.51 29.73 23.84
CA GLN A 265 34.62 29.74 25.31
C GLN A 265 35.18 28.42 25.82
N ARG A 266 34.67 27.28 25.34
CA ARG A 266 35.15 25.94 25.73
C ARG A 266 36.63 25.73 25.39
N LYS A 267 37.05 26.20 24.22
CA LYS A 267 38.46 26.22 23.80
C LYS A 267 39.31 27.04 24.79
N ARG A 268 38.89 28.27 25.12
CA ARG A 268 39.60 29.13 26.07
C ARG A 268 39.71 28.51 27.46
N GLU A 269 38.62 27.94 27.98
CA GLU A 269 38.61 27.23 29.27
C GLU A 269 39.62 26.07 29.27
N THR A 270 39.62 25.27 28.21
CA THR A 270 40.53 24.12 28.06
C THR A 270 41.99 24.57 27.96
N GLU A 271 42.27 25.66 27.23
CA GLU A 271 43.62 26.24 27.15
C GLU A 271 44.11 26.79 28.50
N ILE A 272 43.21 27.37 29.31
CA ILE A 272 43.53 27.83 30.66
C ILE A 272 43.86 26.65 31.57
N GLU A 273 43.04 25.59 31.55
CA GLU A 273 43.29 24.37 32.32
C GLU A 273 44.59 23.69 31.91
N LEU A 274 44.88 23.63 30.60
CA LEU A 274 46.14 23.09 30.10
C LEU A 274 47.35 23.87 30.64
N LYS A 275 47.28 25.22 30.62
CA LYS A 275 48.33 26.07 31.22
C LYS A 275 48.47 25.86 32.73
N ARG A 276 47.36 25.67 33.45
CA ARG A 276 47.38 25.36 34.90
C ARG A 276 48.06 24.02 35.18
N ILE A 277 47.70 22.98 34.44
CA ILE A 277 48.29 21.64 34.56
C ILE A 277 49.79 21.69 34.21
N GLN A 278 50.19 22.44 33.18
CA GLN A 278 51.61 22.61 32.84
C GLN A 278 52.39 23.29 33.97
N ARG A 279 51.86 24.35 34.57
CA ARG A 279 52.48 25.00 35.74
C ARG A 279 52.59 24.05 36.94
N LEU A 280 51.53 23.27 37.18
CA LEU A 280 51.51 22.29 38.26
C LEU A 280 52.56 21.19 38.03
N LYS A 281 52.69 20.70 36.79
CA LYS A 281 53.72 19.74 36.39
C LYS A 281 55.12 20.28 36.62
N GLU A 282 55.37 21.55 36.29
CA GLU A 282 56.67 22.18 36.52
C GLU A 282 56.99 22.34 38.01
N LYS A 283 55.99 22.70 38.84
CA LYS A 283 56.14 22.73 40.30
C LYS A 283 56.47 21.34 40.87
N PHE A 284 55.75 20.29 40.45
CA PHE A 284 56.06 18.93 40.87
C PHE A 284 57.47 18.50 40.45
N ARG A 285 57.92 18.90 39.27
CA ARG A 285 59.29 18.67 38.81
C ARG A 285 60.32 19.36 39.70
N GLN A 286 60.11 20.61 40.07
CA GLN A 286 61.00 21.35 40.98
C GLN A 286 61.05 20.71 42.36
N ILE A 287 59.90 20.30 42.92
CA ILE A 287 59.83 19.61 44.22
C ILE A 287 60.59 18.27 44.15
N TYR A 288 60.42 17.50 43.07
CA TYR A 288 61.13 16.25 42.86
C TYR A 288 62.65 16.45 42.77
N GLN A 289 63.10 17.51 42.08
CA GLN A 289 64.52 17.86 42.01
C GLN A 289 65.07 18.25 43.38
N GLN A 290 64.35 19.05 44.17
CA GLN A 290 64.75 19.42 45.53
C GLN A 290 64.82 18.20 46.47
N LEU A 291 63.83 17.31 46.41
CA LEU A 291 63.83 16.06 47.18
C LEU A 291 65.02 15.18 46.83
N ASN A 292 65.34 15.02 45.54
CA ASN A 292 66.50 14.23 45.13
C ASN A 292 67.81 14.87 45.62
N VAL A 293 68.00 16.18 45.49
CA VAL A 293 69.21 16.86 45.97
C VAL A 293 69.37 16.70 47.49
N ASN A 294 68.31 16.88 48.26
CA ASN A 294 68.34 16.71 49.72
C ASN A 294 68.58 15.24 50.13
N GLN A 295 68.14 14.27 49.33
CA GLN A 295 68.38 12.85 49.58
C GLN A 295 69.86 12.46 49.34
N PHE A 296 70.56 13.14 48.43
CA PHE A 296 72.00 12.98 48.22
C PHE A 296 72.84 13.67 49.31
N GLU A 297 72.40 14.80 49.87
CA GLU A 297 73.07 15.43 51.02
C GLU A 297 72.98 14.57 52.30
N HIS A 298 71.89 13.83 52.48
CA HIS A 298 71.73 12.93 53.63
C HIS A 298 72.50 11.60 53.53
N LEU A 299 73.05 11.28 52.35
CA LEU A 299 73.85 10.06 52.08
C LEU A 299 75.37 10.35 51.98
N SER A 300 75.80 11.60 52.16
CA SER A 300 77.20 12.05 52.08
C SER A 300 77.80 12.52 53.41
N LEU A 301 77.13 12.20 54.53
CA LEU A 301 77.64 12.25 55.91
C LEU A 301 77.71 10.83 56.48
#